data_AF-A0A380PNY8-F1
#
_entry.id   AF-A0A380PNY8-F1
#
_cell.length_a   1.000
_cell.length_b   1.000
_cell.length_c   1.000
_cell.angle_alpha   90.00
_cell.angle_beta   90.00
_cell.angle_gamma   90.00
#
_symmetry.space_group_name_H-M   'P 1'
#
loop_
_entity.id
_entity.type
_entity.pdbx_description
1 polymer ?
#
loop_
_entity_poly.entity_id
_entity_poly.type
_entity_poly.pdbx_seq_one_letter_code
_entity_poly.pdbx_strand_id
1 'polypeptide(L)'
;MKKRELTTRELAAVMLGQSMNYSQIIEAITLKFPNAEMPISVLRYRVQGMVRSPHADITRRNGRKTQYTLNSISEDFFRFSDTQVKRNKSEPRTKPARMPFDDKELAYCLRVSRINQLMSTVGMGS
;
A
#
# COMPACT_ATOMS: atom_id res chain seq x y z
N MET A 1 31.26 -3.05 -1.52
CA MET A 1 30.41 -4.13 -2.07
C MET A 1 28.96 -3.66 -2.08
N LYS A 2 28.22 -3.87 -3.17
CA LYS A 2 26.81 -3.45 -3.26
C LYS A 2 25.95 -4.46 -2.49
N LYS A 3 25.17 -4.00 -1.51
CA LYS A 3 24.25 -4.86 -0.77
C LYS A 3 23.11 -5.32 -1.69
N ARG A 4 22.71 -6.58 -1.57
CA ARG A 4 21.56 -7.11 -2.32
C ARG A 4 20.25 -6.68 -1.66
N GLU A 5 19.15 -6.68 -2.40
CA GLU A 5 17.84 -6.48 -1.81
C GLU A 5 17.42 -7.73 -1.01
N LEU A 6 16.91 -7.53 0.21
CA LEU A 6 16.35 -8.60 1.03
C LEU A 6 15.01 -9.07 0.46
N THR A 7 14.78 -10.38 0.41
CA THR A 7 13.53 -10.96 -0.09
C THR A 7 12.43 -10.98 0.97
N THR A 8 11.17 -11.17 0.55
CA THR A 8 10.03 -11.24 1.47
C THR A 8 10.07 -12.48 2.35
N ARG A 9 10.59 -13.59 1.82
CA ARG A 9 10.83 -14.83 2.57
C ARG A 9 11.85 -14.62 3.70
N GLU A 10 12.95 -13.92 3.40
CA GLU A 10 13.97 -13.61 4.40
C GLU A 10 13.45 -12.66 5.48
N LEU A 11 12.65 -11.66 5.08
CA LEU A 11 11.95 -10.80 6.04
C LEU A 11 11.04 -11.62 6.96
N ALA A 12 10.21 -12.52 6.40
CA ALA A 12 9.34 -13.38 7.18
C ALA A 12 10.14 -14.25 8.17
N ALA A 13 11.28 -14.79 7.73
CA ALA A 13 12.18 -15.58 8.58
C ALA A 13 12.86 -14.77 9.70
N VAL A 14 12.92 -13.43 9.59
CA VAL A 14 13.37 -12.54 10.68
C VAL A 14 12.24 -12.31 11.68
N MET A 15 11.02 -12.11 11.19
CA MET A 15 9.87 -11.72 12.03
C MET A 15 9.17 -12.90 12.71
N LEU A 16 9.37 -14.12 12.21
CA LEU A 16 8.62 -15.30 12.66
C LEU A 16 8.82 -15.55 14.17
N GLY A 17 7.72 -15.56 14.91
CA GLY A 17 7.68 -15.78 16.36
C GLY A 17 8.22 -14.64 17.22
N GLN A 18 8.64 -13.52 16.62
CA GLN A 18 9.23 -12.39 17.35
C GLN A 18 8.32 -11.16 17.33
N SER A 19 8.15 -10.51 18.49
CA SER A 19 7.46 -9.23 18.57
C SER A 19 8.45 -8.09 18.36
N MET A 20 8.32 -7.38 17.24
CA MET A 20 9.28 -6.35 16.85
C MET A 20 8.60 -5.09 16.30
N ASN A 21 9.20 -3.93 16.56
CA ASN A 21 8.92 -2.70 15.82
C ASN A 21 9.83 -2.57 14.59
N TYR A 22 9.57 -1.58 13.72
CA TYR A 22 10.35 -1.41 12.49
C TYR A 22 11.86 -1.23 12.70
N SER A 23 12.29 -0.51 13.74
CA SER A 23 13.72 -0.35 14.05
C SER A 23 14.35 -1.68 14.43
N GLN A 24 13.67 -2.46 15.27
CA GLN A 24 14.12 -3.79 15.67
C GLN A 24 14.19 -4.76 14.49
N ILE A 25 13.24 -4.67 13.55
CA ILE A 25 13.27 -5.49 12.33
C ILE A 25 14.50 -5.14 11.47
N ILE A 26 14.81 -3.83 11.32
CA ILE A 26 16.00 -3.40 10.57
C ILE A 26 17.28 -3.93 11.22
N GLU A 27 17.42 -3.78 12.54
CA GLU A 27 18.55 -4.30 13.29
C GLU A 27 18.69 -5.82 13.11
N ALA A 28 17.58 -6.55 13.24
CA ALA A 28 17.57 -8.00 13.06
C ALA A 28 17.91 -8.43 11.62
N ILE A 29 17.51 -7.66 10.61
CA ILE A 29 17.93 -7.87 9.22
C ILE A 29 19.44 -7.69 9.08
N THR A 30 20.01 -6.60 9.63
CA THR A 30 21.45 -6.35 9.52
C THR A 30 22.28 -7.42 10.21
N LEU A 31 21.77 -8.00 11.30
CA LEU A 31 22.43 -9.06 12.05
C LEU A 31 22.35 -10.42 11.34
N LYS A 32 21.18 -10.77 10.78
CA LYS A 32 20.97 -12.09 10.12
C LYS A 32 21.44 -12.11 8.66
N PHE A 33 21.40 -10.97 7.97
CA PHE A 33 21.73 -10.85 6.55
C PHE A 33 22.65 -9.64 6.29
N PRO A 34 23.93 -9.69 6.68
CA PRO A 34 24.85 -8.54 6.60
C PRO A 34 25.09 -8.04 5.17
N ASN A 35 24.91 -8.92 4.17
CA ASN A 35 25.09 -8.62 2.75
C ASN A 35 23.80 -8.15 2.06
N ALA A 36 22.69 -8.07 2.80
CA ALA A 36 21.40 -7.63 2.28
C ALA A 36 20.90 -6.38 2.98
N GLU A 37 20.00 -5.64 2.32
CA GLU A 37 19.36 -4.46 2.88
C GLU A 37 17.90 -4.39 2.45
N MET A 38 17.09 -3.75 3.29
CA MET A 38 15.71 -3.38 2.97
C MET A 38 15.47 -1.93 3.37
N PRO A 39 15.16 -1.03 2.43
CA PRO A 39 14.76 0.33 2.75
C PRO A 39 13.51 0.35 3.65
N ILE A 40 13.45 1.30 4.59
CA ILE A 40 12.32 1.42 5.53
C ILE A 40 10.95 1.55 4.83
N SER A 41 10.91 2.20 3.67
CA SER A 41 9.70 2.32 2.84
C SER A 41 9.20 0.96 2.34
N VAL A 42 10.12 0.13 1.85
CA VAL A 42 9.84 -1.24 1.38
C VAL A 42 9.42 -2.12 2.55
N LEU A 43 10.10 -2.00 3.70
CA LEU A 43 9.75 -2.74 4.91
C LEU A 43 8.30 -2.45 5.35
N ARG A 44 7.94 -1.17 5.45
CA ARG A 44 6.56 -0.75 5.82
C ARG A 44 5.53 -1.34 4.86
N TYR A 45 5.80 -1.26 3.57
CA TYR A 45 4.91 -1.82 2.54
C TYR A 45 4.74 -3.34 2.69
N ARG A 46 5.82 -4.09 2.88
CA ARG A 46 5.77 -5.56 3.01
C ARG A 46 5.08 -6.00 4.29
N VAL A 47 5.38 -5.36 5.42
CA VAL A 47 4.70 -5.64 6.70
C VAL A 47 3.21 -5.31 6.60
N GLN A 48 2.85 -4.19 5.97
CA GLN A 48 1.45 -3.86 5.72
C GLN A 48 0.76 -4.89 4.79
N GLY A 49 1.50 -5.42 3.81
CA GLY A 49 1.05 -6.51 2.96
C GLY A 49 0.74 -7.78 3.75
N MET A 50 1.60 -8.15 4.71
CA MET A 50 1.34 -9.26 5.63
C MET A 50 0.09 -9.00 6.46
N VAL A 51 -0.04 -7.81 7.05
CA VAL A 51 -1.20 -7.43 7.90
C VAL A 51 -2.54 -7.51 7.15
N ARG A 52 -2.54 -7.24 5.85
CA ARG A 52 -3.75 -7.23 5.04
C ARG A 52 -4.05 -8.55 4.35
N SER A 53 -3.13 -9.51 4.42
CA SER A 53 -3.26 -10.75 3.67
C SER A 53 -3.98 -11.82 4.50
N PRO A 54 -4.91 -12.58 3.91
CA PRO A 54 -5.45 -13.77 4.56
C PRO A 54 -4.41 -14.91 4.64
N HIS A 55 -3.27 -14.77 3.96
CA HIS A 55 -2.24 -15.80 3.85
C HIS A 55 -1.09 -15.63 4.86
N ALA A 56 -1.18 -14.63 5.74
CA ALA A 56 -0.21 -14.37 6.81
C ALA A 56 -0.97 -14.10 8.12
N ASP A 57 -0.64 -14.85 9.17
CA ASP A 57 -1.12 -14.56 10.52
C ASP A 57 -0.10 -13.65 11.21
N ILE A 58 -0.47 -12.38 11.33
CA ILE A 58 0.36 -11.37 11.96
C ILE A 58 -0.47 -10.57 12.96
N THR A 59 0.01 -10.53 14.20
CA THR A 59 -0.59 -9.73 15.25
C THR A 59 0.03 -8.34 15.28
N ARG A 60 -0.82 -7.31 15.26
CA ARG A 60 -0.41 -5.92 15.43
C ARG A 60 -0.82 -5.42 16.81
N ARG A 61 0.16 -5.06 17.64
CA ARG A 61 -0.08 -4.43 18.94
C ARG A 61 0.21 -2.94 18.86
N ASN A 62 -0.83 -2.14 19.05
CA ASN A 62 -0.68 -0.69 19.16
C ASN A 62 -0.31 -0.31 20.59
N GLY A 63 0.66 0.60 20.73
CA GLY A 63 1.19 1.12 21.99
C GLY A 63 2.10 2.31 21.69
N ARG A 64 3.01 2.67 22.60
CA ARG A 64 3.99 3.76 22.36
C ARG A 64 4.79 3.55 21.07
N LYS A 65 5.13 2.30 20.78
CA LYS A 65 5.63 1.86 19.47
C LYS A 65 4.75 0.70 19.01
N THR A 66 4.33 0.73 17.75
CA THR A 66 3.60 -0.40 17.16
C THR A 66 4.53 -1.60 17.05
N GLN A 67 4.09 -2.74 17.58
CA GLN A 67 4.79 -4.01 17.45
C GLN A 67 4.01 -4.94 16.51
N TYR A 68 4.78 -5.75 15.78
CA TYR A 68 4.28 -6.74 14.86
C TYR A 68 4.86 -8.09 15.27
N THR A 69 4.01 -9.11 15.33
CA THR A 69 4.40 -10.49 15.62
C THR A 69 3.87 -11.36 14.50
N LEU A 70 4.78 -11.91 13.68
CA LEU A 70 4.40 -12.84 12.62
C LEU A 70 4.31 -14.24 13.23
N ASN A 71 3.10 -14.76 13.37
CA ASN A 71 2.84 -16.07 13.97
C ASN A 71 3.01 -17.19 12.94
N SER A 72 2.43 -17.01 11.75
CA SER A 72 2.55 -17.95 10.64
C SER A 72 2.41 -17.25 9.30
N ILE A 73 2.92 -17.89 8.24
CA ILE A 73 2.81 -17.39 6.87
C ILE A 73 2.74 -18.58 5.92
N SER A 74 1.78 -18.54 5.00
CA SER A 74 1.57 -19.61 4.02
C SER A 74 2.36 -19.36 2.74
N GLU A 75 2.63 -20.43 1.99
CA GLU A 75 3.35 -20.35 0.72
C GLU A 75 2.63 -19.49 -0.33
N ASP A 76 1.29 -19.45 -0.27
CA ASP A 76 0.46 -18.64 -1.15
C ASP A 76 0.77 -17.15 -1.00
N PHE A 77 1.12 -16.68 0.20
CA PHE A 77 1.55 -15.30 0.41
C PHE A 77 2.74 -14.94 -0.50
N PHE A 78 3.74 -15.82 -0.58
CA PHE A 78 4.94 -15.58 -1.39
C PHE A 78 4.64 -15.59 -2.88
N ARG A 79 3.74 -16.49 -3.33
CA ARG A 79 3.29 -16.57 -4.73
C ARG A 79 2.63 -15.26 -5.17
N PHE A 80 1.79 -14.67 -4.32
CA PHE A 80 1.11 -13.40 -4.62
C PHE A 80 1.98 -12.17 -4.38
N SER A 81 2.95 -12.21 -3.46
CA SER A 81 3.85 -11.08 -3.22
C SER A 81 4.85 -10.88 -4.36
N ASP A 82 5.37 -11.96 -4.94
CA ASP A 82 6.39 -11.89 -5.99
C ASP A 82 5.80 -11.56 -7.37
N THR A 83 4.53 -11.90 -7.61
CA THR A 83 3.81 -11.57 -8.85
C THR A 83 3.48 -10.08 -8.97
N GLN A 84 3.28 -9.37 -7.85
CA GLN A 84 3.03 -7.92 -7.87
C GLN A 84 4.29 -7.10 -8.21
N VAL A 85 5.50 -7.58 -7.87
CA VAL A 85 6.77 -6.92 -8.23
C VAL A 85 6.96 -6.88 -9.76
N LYS A 86 6.48 -7.90 -10.47
CA LYS A 86 6.59 -7.98 -11.94
C LYS A 86 5.61 -7.07 -12.69
N ARG A 87 4.49 -6.67 -12.08
CA ARG A 87 3.48 -5.82 -12.73
C ARG A 87 3.84 -4.33 -12.81
N ASN A 88 4.82 -3.87 -12.05
CA ASN A 88 5.15 -2.44 -11.94
C ASN A 88 6.20 -1.93 -12.94
N LYS A 89 6.61 -2.74 -13.94
CA LYS A 89 7.63 -2.34 -14.92
C LYS A 89 7.14 -2.10 -16.33
N SER A 90 5.87 -2.37 -16.66
CA SER A 90 5.45 -2.36 -18.06
C SER A 90 4.67 -1.13 -18.52
N GLU A 91 3.95 -0.40 -17.67
CA GLU A 91 3.12 0.71 -18.19
C GLU A 91 3.05 1.90 -17.23
N PRO A 92 3.32 3.14 -17.69
CA PRO A 92 2.88 4.32 -16.99
C PRO A 92 1.36 4.23 -16.82
N ARG A 93 0.86 4.38 -15.59
CA ARG A 93 -0.57 4.60 -15.34
C ARG A 93 -0.95 6.00 -15.85
N THR A 94 -1.00 6.17 -17.16
CA THR A 94 -1.77 7.24 -17.77
C THR A 94 -3.22 6.88 -17.49
N LYS A 95 -3.82 7.50 -16.46
CA LYS A 95 -5.28 7.47 -16.36
C LYS A 95 -5.77 7.93 -17.74
N PRO A 96 -6.61 7.16 -18.45
CA PRO A 96 -7.17 7.67 -19.70
C PRO A 96 -7.80 9.02 -19.36
N ALA A 97 -7.45 10.06 -20.12
CA ALA A 97 -8.15 11.32 -20.02
C ALA A 97 -9.64 10.98 -20.09
N ARG A 98 -10.42 11.43 -19.10
CA ARG A 98 -11.86 11.17 -19.09
C ARG A 98 -12.38 11.63 -20.46
N MET A 99 -13.03 10.72 -21.19
CA MET A 99 -13.66 11.06 -22.46
C MET A 99 -14.59 12.27 -22.23
N PRO A 100 -14.77 13.17 -23.21
CA PRO A 100 -15.77 14.23 -23.11
C PRO A 100 -17.11 13.66 -22.63
N PHE A 101 -17.85 14.43 -21.83
CA PHE A 101 -19.18 14.03 -21.37
C PHE A 101 -20.01 13.56 -22.56
N ASP A 102 -20.70 12.42 -22.40
CA ASP A 102 -21.67 12.00 -23.41
C ASP A 102 -22.85 12.99 -23.46
N ASP A 103 -23.69 12.90 -24.50
CA ASP A 103 -24.79 13.86 -24.70
C ASP A 103 -25.76 13.92 -23.51
N LYS A 104 -25.93 12.81 -22.78
CA LYS A 104 -26.81 12.74 -21.60
C LYS A 104 -26.17 13.42 -20.40
N GLU A 105 -24.88 13.16 -20.17
CA GLU A 105 -24.09 13.81 -19.12
C GLU A 105 -23.98 15.32 -19.36
N LEU A 106 -23.80 15.76 -20.61
CA LEU A 106 -23.75 17.18 -20.98
C LEU A 106 -25.10 17.87 -20.73
N ALA A 107 -26.21 17.24 -21.15
CA ALA A 107 -27.55 17.76 -20.91
C ALA A 107 -27.86 17.89 -19.40
N TYR A 108 -27.40 16.92 -18.60
CA TYR A 108 -27.51 16.99 -17.15
C TYR A 108 -26.70 18.16 -16.57
N CYS A 109 -25.43 18.30 -16.96
CA CYS A 109 -24.56 19.38 -16.51
C CYS A 109 -25.12 20.77 -16.85
N LEU A 110 -25.65 20.96 -18.07
CA LEU A 110 -26.27 22.21 -18.51
C LEU A 110 -27.58 22.51 -17.75
N ARG A 111 -28.35 21.48 -17.41
CA ARG A 111 -29.56 21.65 -16.58
C ARG A 111 -29.20 22.10 -15.17
N VAL A 112 -28.21 21.46 -14.56
CA VAL A 112 -27.75 21.80 -13.20
C VAL A 112 -27.14 23.20 -13.16
N SER A 113 -26.34 23.59 -14.16
CA SER A 113 -25.76 24.94 -14.20
C SER A 113 -26.84 26.03 -14.28
N ARG A 114 -27.89 25.79 -15.07
CA ARG A 114 -29.03 26.72 -15.18
C ARG A 114 -29.81 26.85 -13.88
N ILE A 115 -30.03 25.74 -13.17
CA ILE A 115 -30.68 25.75 -11.85
C ILE A 115 -29.83 26.54 -10.85
N ASN A 116 -28.51 26.32 -10.83
CA ASN A 116 -27.61 27.04 -9.93
C ASN A 116 -27.59 28.56 -10.21
N GLN A 117 -27.63 28.96 -11.48
CA GLN A 117 -27.75 30.38 -11.85
C GLN A 117 -29.06 30.97 -11.33
N LEU A 118 -30.19 30.29 -11.53
CA LEU A 118 -31.49 30.76 -11.04
C LEU A 118 -31.51 30.87 -9.51
N MET A 119 -30.99 29.87 -8.80
CA MET A 119 -30.87 29.90 -7.34
C MET A 119 -29.96 31.04 -6.85
N SER A 120 -28.88 31.33 -7.57
CA SER A 120 -28.00 32.46 -7.25
C SER A 120 -28.68 33.82 -7.44
N THR A 121 -29.59 33.94 -8.42
CA THR A 121 -30.36 35.18 -8.66
C THR A 121 -31.51 35.38 -7.68
N VAL A 122 -32.05 34.30 -7.11
CA VAL A 122 -33.12 34.36 -6.10
C VAL A 122 -32.55 34.56 -4.68
N GLY A 123 -31.27 34.26 -4.47
CA GLY A 123 -30.56 34.39 -3.19
C GLY A 123 -29.96 35.77 -2.87
N MET A 124 -30.22 36.81 -3.67
CA MET A 124 -29.80 38.19 -3.35
C MET A 124 -31.02 39.11 -3.28
N GLY A 125 -31.64 39.09 -2.10
CA GLY A 125 -32.56 40.11 -1.61
C GLY A 125 -32.34 40.25 -0.10
N SER A 126 -31.20 40.85 0.27
CA SER A 126 -31.06 41.52 1.56
C SER A 126 -31.84 42.83 1.54
#